data_AF-A0A0G1KHS3-F1
#
_entry.id   AF-A0A0G1KHS3-F1
#
_cell.length_a   1.000
_cell.length_b   1.000
_cell.length_c   1.000
_cell.angle_alpha   90.00
_cell.angle_beta   90.00
_cell.angle_gamma   90.00
#
_symmetry.space_group_name_H-M   'P 1'
#
loop_
_entity.id
_entity.type
_entity.pdbx_description
1 polymer ?
#
loop_
_entity_poly.entity_id
_entity_poly.type
_entity_poly.pdbx_seq_one_letter_code
_entity_poly.pdbx_strand_id
1 'polypeptide(L)'
;MNKKIILPLLSLALLIAFIVIGILQYRSQRPVISETVPLIPATPTLIITPRPDVEITPLAGIPKQTNTIEATKQVSDEISFAEKEKIYAAFPLRTEDIQTSSGLITTINIYSLSHDPASAIRLEIYGINYNDQTLSGPNAIAFKESFLEAKRQIDSRGAILKNLQIIFGNRQYIQDTATYWVTTMNLLN
;
A
#
# COMPACT_ATOMS: atom_id res chain seq x y z
N MET A 1 46.32 18.20 42.94
CA MET A 1 45.49 18.20 41.71
C MET A 1 45.71 19.51 40.96
N ASN A 2 46.02 19.46 39.67
CA ASN A 2 46.50 20.63 38.92
C ASN A 2 45.36 21.63 38.67
N LYS A 3 45.47 22.86 39.21
CA LYS A 3 44.41 23.88 39.13
C LYS A 3 43.97 24.19 37.68
N LYS A 4 44.87 23.98 36.71
CA LYS A 4 44.60 24.14 35.27
C LYS A 4 43.63 23.10 34.69
N ILE A 5 43.47 21.95 35.34
CA ILE A 5 42.59 20.86 34.91
C ILE A 5 41.25 20.90 35.65
N ILE A 6 41.24 21.44 36.87
CA ILE A 6 40.03 21.50 37.71
C ILE A 6 39.00 22.46 37.12
N LEU A 7 39.45 23.63 36.64
CA LEU A 7 38.55 24.65 36.10
C LEU A 7 37.74 24.15 34.87
N PRO A 8 38.35 23.56 33.82
CA PRO A 8 37.59 23.07 32.67
C PRO A 8 36.63 21.92 33.03
N LEU A 9 37.03 21.02 33.94
CA LEU A 9 36.19 19.92 34.42
C LEU A 9 34.96 20.43 35.19
N LEU A 10 35.14 21.46 36.03
CA LEU A 10 34.04 22.06 36.77
C LEU A 10 33.05 22.75 35.83
N SER A 11 33.53 23.48 34.82
CA SER A 11 32.68 24.12 33.81
C SER A 11 31.94 23.12 32.93
N LEU A 12 32.57 22.00 32.56
CA LEU A 12 31.92 20.93 31.79
C LEU A 12 30.82 20.25 32.62
N ALA A 13 31.08 19.96 33.89
CA ALA A 13 30.09 19.40 34.80
C ALA A 13 28.88 20.33 34.98
N LEU A 14 29.13 21.64 35.11
CA LEU A 14 28.08 22.66 35.22
C LEU A 14 27.21 22.72 33.95
N LEU A 15 27.83 22.69 32.77
CA LEU A 15 27.13 22.69 31.49
C LEU A 15 26.20 21.48 31.35
N ILE A 16 26.70 20.28 31.68
CA ILE A 16 25.91 19.05 31.65
C ILE A 16 24.73 19.15 32.63
N ALA A 17 24.95 19.67 33.83
CA ALA A 17 23.88 19.88 34.80
C ALA A 17 22.78 20.82 34.27
N PHE A 18 23.14 21.93 33.62
CA PHE A 18 22.17 22.84 33.01
C PHE A 18 21.38 22.19 31.87
N ILE A 19 22.02 21.38 31.02
CA ILE A 19 21.35 20.65 29.94
C ILE A 19 20.33 19.66 30.52
N VAL A 20 20.72 18.89 31.54
CA VAL A 20 19.83 17.92 32.20
C VAL A 20 18.64 18.62 32.86
N ILE A 21 18.85 19.73 33.57
CA ILE A 21 17.77 20.52 34.17
C ILE A 21 16.84 21.06 33.08
N GLY A 22 17.36 21.56 31.96
CA GLY A 22 16.57 22.03 30.83
C GLY A 22 15.68 20.93 30.22
N ILE A 23 16.23 19.73 30.03
CA ILE A 23 15.46 18.57 29.51
C ILE A 23 14.36 18.16 30.50
N LEU A 24 14.65 18.15 31.81
CA LEU A 24 13.67 17.79 32.83
C LEU A 24 12.54 18.82 32.93
N GLN A 25 12.86 20.12 32.90
CA GLN A 25 11.86 21.18 32.88
C GLN A 25 11.01 21.15 31.61
N TYR A 26 11.62 20.90 30.44
CA TYR A 26 10.89 20.77 29.18
C TYR A 26 9.91 19.59 29.18
N ARG A 27 10.29 18.45 29.78
CA ARG A 27 9.37 17.30 29.95
C ARG A 27 8.24 17.60 30.92
N SER A 28 8.50 18.34 32.00
CA SER A 28 7.48 18.71 32.99
C SER A 28 6.46 19.73 32.47
N GLN A 29 6.81 20.51 31.45
CA GLN A 29 5.95 21.54 30.86
C GLN A 29 5.14 21.06 29.66
N ARG A 30 5.27 19.79 29.24
CA ARG A 30 4.35 19.25 28.25
C ARG A 30 2.97 19.14 28.92
N PRO A 31 1.95 19.88 28.45
CA PRO A 31 0.60 19.66 28.92
C PRO A 31 0.25 18.20 28.60
N VAL A 32 -0.02 17.41 29.63
CA VAL A 32 -0.74 16.16 29.48
C VAL A 32 -2.14 16.59 29.05
N ILE A 33 -2.37 16.66 27.75
CA ILE A 33 -3.72 16.75 27.22
C ILE A 33 -4.32 15.39 27.49
N SER A 34 -4.91 15.22 28.67
CA SER A 34 -5.93 14.20 28.86
C SER A 34 -7.07 14.61 27.95
N GLU A 35 -7.10 14.06 26.74
CA GLU A 35 -8.32 14.03 25.94
C GLU A 35 -9.34 13.19 26.72
N THR A 36 -10.03 13.82 27.65
CA THR A 36 -11.30 13.28 28.13
C THR A 36 -12.26 13.46 26.97
N VAL A 37 -12.32 12.45 26.10
CA VAL A 37 -13.41 12.30 25.14
C VAL A 37 -14.70 12.39 25.96
N PRO A 38 -15.59 13.36 25.69
CA PRO A 38 -16.86 13.40 26.39
C PRO A 38 -17.57 12.07 26.15
N LEU A 39 -18.01 11.42 27.23
CA LEU A 39 -18.91 10.29 27.16
C LEU A 39 -20.20 10.78 26.48
N ILE A 40 -20.27 10.55 25.16
CA ILE A 40 -21.52 10.64 24.42
C ILE A 40 -22.46 9.66 25.11
N PRO A 41 -23.65 10.09 25.57
CA PRO A 41 -24.63 9.17 26.12
C PRO A 41 -24.84 8.06 25.09
N ALA A 42 -24.74 6.80 25.53
CA ALA A 42 -24.84 5.64 24.66
C ALA A 42 -26.10 5.78 23.80
N THR A 43 -25.90 6.16 22.54
CA THR A 43 -26.92 6.10 21.51
C THR A 43 -27.42 4.67 21.51
N PRO A 44 -28.74 4.41 21.57
CA PRO A 44 -29.25 3.05 21.52
C PRO A 44 -28.60 2.35 20.34
N THR A 45 -28.00 1.19 20.61
CA THR A 45 -27.35 0.34 19.62
C THR A 45 -28.23 0.33 18.38
N LEU A 46 -27.82 1.04 17.34
CA LEU A 46 -28.46 0.95 16.04
C LEU A 46 -28.32 -0.52 15.69
N ILE A 47 -29.45 -1.24 15.72
CA ILE A 47 -29.55 -2.55 15.10
C ILE A 47 -29.24 -2.25 13.64
N ILE A 48 -27.98 -2.43 13.25
CA ILE A 48 -27.58 -2.45 11.85
C ILE A 48 -28.18 -3.76 11.36
N THR A 49 -29.45 -3.71 10.96
CA THR A 49 -30.02 -4.73 10.09
C THR A 49 -29.06 -4.79 8.90
N PRO A 50 -28.39 -5.92 8.65
CA PRO A 50 -27.52 -6.04 7.49
C PRO A 50 -28.36 -5.60 6.30
N ARG A 51 -27.93 -4.49 5.67
CA ARG A 51 -28.58 -4.03 4.45
C ARG A 51 -28.50 -5.22 3.51
N PRO A 52 -29.63 -5.77 3.05
CA PRO A 52 -29.57 -6.85 2.07
C PRO A 52 -28.69 -6.34 0.93
N ASP A 53 -27.68 -7.14 0.59
CA ASP A 53 -26.77 -6.82 -0.51
C ASP A 53 -27.63 -6.37 -1.67
N VAL A 54 -27.54 -5.08 -2.00
CA VAL A 54 -28.31 -4.53 -3.11
C VAL A 54 -27.74 -5.24 -4.32
N GLU A 55 -28.50 -6.19 -4.85
CA GLU A 55 -28.18 -6.83 -6.11
C GLU A 55 -28.26 -5.75 -7.18
N ILE A 56 -27.11 -5.11 -7.45
CA ILE A 56 -27.01 -4.06 -8.45
C ILE A 56 -27.22 -4.76 -9.79
N THR A 57 -28.44 -4.68 -10.31
CA THR A 57 -28.73 -5.17 -11.66
C THR A 57 -27.77 -4.45 -12.62
N PRO A 58 -26.88 -5.17 -13.33
CA PRO A 58 -25.91 -4.53 -14.20
C PRO A 58 -26.66 -3.77 -15.31
N LEU A 59 -26.50 -2.44 -15.33
CA LEU A 59 -26.98 -1.60 -16.41
C LEU A 59 -26.27 -2.01 -17.70
N ALA A 60 -27.05 -2.38 -18.72
CA ALA A 60 -26.52 -2.76 -20.02
C ALA A 60 -25.61 -1.63 -20.57
N GLY A 61 -24.39 -1.98 -20.98
CA GLY A 61 -23.40 -1.05 -21.50
C GLY A 61 -22.44 -0.43 -20.48
N ILE A 62 -22.68 -0.58 -19.17
CA ILE A 62 -21.70 -0.17 -18.14
C ILE A 62 -20.84 -1.37 -17.76
N PRO A 63 -19.50 -1.32 -17.97
CA PRO A 63 -18.63 -2.42 -17.58
C PRO A 63 -18.66 -2.66 -16.07
N LYS A 64 -18.80 -3.92 -15.66
CA LYS A 64 -18.78 -4.36 -14.26
C LYS A 64 -17.53 -3.84 -13.54
N GLN A 65 -17.73 -3.24 -12.36
CA GLN A 65 -16.63 -2.81 -11.50
C GLN A 65 -15.99 -4.00 -10.81
N THR A 66 -14.70 -3.90 -10.53
CA THR A 66 -13.97 -4.91 -9.78
C THR A 66 -14.57 -5.09 -8.39
N ASN A 67 -14.90 -6.32 -8.02
CA ASN A 67 -15.21 -6.66 -6.63
C ASN A 67 -13.90 -6.70 -5.82
N THR A 68 -13.54 -5.58 -5.21
CA THR A 68 -12.26 -5.44 -4.48
C THR A 68 -12.16 -6.41 -3.31
N ILE A 69 -13.28 -6.71 -2.64
CA ILE A 69 -13.30 -7.68 -1.53
C ILE A 69 -12.96 -9.08 -2.06
N GLU A 70 -13.50 -9.50 -3.20
CA GLU A 70 -13.16 -10.80 -3.77
C GLU A 70 -11.73 -10.87 -4.30
N ALA A 71 -11.26 -9.79 -4.94
CA ALA A 71 -9.92 -9.71 -5.51
C ALA A 71 -8.81 -9.86 -4.45
N THR A 72 -9.07 -9.47 -3.20
CA THR A 72 -8.06 -9.43 -2.14
C THR A 72 -8.12 -10.61 -1.16
N LYS A 73 -9.05 -11.56 -1.31
CA LYS A 73 -9.23 -12.70 -0.38
C LYS A 73 -8.05 -13.68 -0.29
N GLN A 74 -7.10 -13.64 -1.22
CA GLN A 74 -6.07 -14.67 -1.36
C GLN A 74 -4.98 -14.60 -0.27
N VAL A 75 -4.76 -13.42 0.31
CA VAL A 75 -3.75 -13.16 1.33
C VAL A 75 -4.43 -12.56 2.54
N SER A 76 -3.97 -12.85 3.76
CA SER A 76 -4.54 -12.21 4.95
C SER A 76 -4.22 -10.71 4.98
N ASP A 77 -5.15 -9.93 5.55
CA ASP A 77 -4.99 -8.48 5.66
C ASP A 77 -3.74 -8.10 6.45
N GLU A 78 -3.42 -8.83 7.53
CA GLU A 78 -2.25 -8.58 8.38
C GLU A 78 -0.94 -8.74 7.61
N ILE A 79 -0.79 -9.83 6.85
CA ILE A 79 0.42 -10.10 6.05
C ILE A 79 0.56 -9.03 4.97
N SER A 80 -0.52 -8.76 4.23
CA SER A 80 -0.49 -7.78 3.14
C SER A 80 -0.24 -6.37 3.64
N PHE A 81 -0.84 -5.98 4.76
CA PHE A 81 -0.61 -4.68 5.37
C PHE A 81 0.85 -4.52 5.79
N ALA A 82 1.45 -5.51 6.45
CA ALA A 82 2.85 -5.47 6.85
C ALA A 82 3.81 -5.35 5.66
N GLU A 83 3.50 -6.00 4.53
CA GLU A 83 4.28 -5.87 3.30
C GLU A 83 4.07 -4.52 2.60
N LYS A 84 2.84 -4.03 2.56
CA LYS A 84 2.49 -2.72 1.99
C LYS A 84 3.20 -1.58 2.71
N GLU A 85 3.28 -1.62 4.04
CA GLU A 85 3.95 -0.60 4.85
C GLU A 85 5.43 -0.40 4.45
N LYS A 86 6.10 -1.46 3.99
CA LYS A 86 7.51 -1.37 3.52
C LYS A 86 7.66 -0.50 2.27
N ILE A 87 6.62 -0.38 1.46
CA ILE A 87 6.63 0.35 0.17
C ILE A 87 5.73 1.60 0.16
N TYR A 88 4.87 1.77 1.17
CA TYR A 88 3.83 2.80 1.18
C TYR A 88 4.39 4.22 1.02
N ALA A 89 5.49 4.53 1.70
CA ALA A 89 6.15 5.85 1.63
C ALA A 89 6.68 6.21 0.22
N ALA A 90 6.79 5.23 -0.68
CA ALA A 90 7.25 5.42 -2.05
C ALA A 90 6.10 5.52 -3.06
N PHE A 91 4.84 5.40 -2.64
CA PHE A 91 3.71 5.52 -3.56
C PHE A 91 3.47 6.96 -4.03
N PRO A 92 3.03 7.14 -5.30
CA PRO A 92 2.87 6.10 -6.33
C PRO A 92 4.22 5.68 -6.95
N LEU A 93 4.36 4.38 -7.27
CA LEU A 93 5.46 3.89 -8.12
C LEU A 93 4.97 3.86 -9.56
N ARG A 94 5.55 4.70 -10.40
CA ARG A 94 5.15 4.84 -11.81
C ARG A 94 6.33 4.62 -12.73
N THR A 95 6.13 3.88 -13.80
CA THR A 95 7.12 3.68 -14.86
C THR A 95 6.40 3.75 -16.19
N GLU A 96 6.77 4.74 -17.00
CA GLU A 96 6.17 5.02 -18.29
C GLU A 96 7.04 4.46 -19.42
N ASP A 97 6.44 4.37 -20.61
CA ASP A 97 7.13 4.05 -21.87
C ASP A 97 7.97 2.76 -21.87
N ILE A 98 7.48 1.72 -21.21
CA ILE A 98 8.14 0.40 -21.19
C ILE A 98 7.92 -0.25 -22.55
N GLN A 99 8.99 -0.30 -23.35
CA GLN A 99 8.99 -1.02 -24.62
C GLN A 99 9.12 -2.53 -24.37
N THR A 100 8.06 -3.29 -24.67
CA THR A 100 8.04 -4.75 -24.50
C THR A 100 8.58 -5.45 -25.74
N SER A 101 8.98 -6.73 -25.58
CA SER A 101 9.47 -7.55 -26.70
C SER A 101 8.40 -7.83 -27.75
N SER A 102 7.12 -7.75 -27.39
CA SER A 102 5.99 -7.86 -28.31
C SER A 102 5.71 -6.59 -29.12
N GLY A 103 6.52 -5.54 -28.94
CA GLY A 103 6.39 -4.26 -29.66
C GLY A 103 5.35 -3.30 -29.07
N LEU A 104 4.71 -3.65 -27.95
CA LEU A 104 3.79 -2.76 -27.24
C LEU A 104 4.56 -1.83 -26.30
N ILE A 105 3.99 -0.65 -26.08
CA ILE A 105 4.48 0.31 -25.08
C ILE A 105 3.51 0.28 -23.91
N THR A 106 4.00 -0.04 -22.72
CA THR A 106 3.18 -0.15 -21.51
C THR A 106 3.57 0.88 -20.46
N THR A 107 2.70 1.04 -19.46
CA THR A 107 2.95 1.88 -18.30
C THR A 107 2.51 1.13 -17.05
N ILE A 108 3.35 1.12 -16.02
CA ILE A 108 3.05 0.56 -14.71
C ILE A 108 2.67 1.69 -13.76
N ASN A 109 1.62 1.47 -12.96
CA ASN A 109 1.25 2.36 -11.86
C ASN A 109 0.88 1.53 -10.62
N ILE A 110 1.67 1.66 -9.56
CA ILE A 110 1.44 0.99 -8.27
C ILE A 110 1.12 2.05 -7.21
N TYR A 111 -0.05 1.93 -6.59
CA TYR A 111 -0.56 2.96 -5.67
C TYR A 111 -1.61 2.40 -4.70
N SER A 112 -2.21 3.27 -3.90
CA SER A 112 -3.33 2.94 -3.01
C SER A 112 -4.39 4.03 -3.07
N LEU A 113 -5.66 3.64 -2.93
CA LEU A 113 -6.77 4.58 -2.79
C LEU A 113 -7.38 4.47 -1.39
N SER A 114 -7.99 5.55 -0.92
CA SER A 114 -8.61 5.61 0.41
C SER A 114 -9.87 4.74 0.57
N HIS A 115 -10.47 4.29 -0.53
CA HIS A 115 -11.69 3.48 -0.54
C HIS A 115 -11.43 2.00 -0.86
N ASP A 116 -10.19 1.62 -1.21
CA ASP A 116 -9.81 0.22 -1.30
C ASP A 116 -9.57 -0.33 0.11
N PRO A 117 -9.55 -1.66 0.31
CA PRO A 117 -9.10 -2.25 1.57
C PRO A 117 -7.73 -1.70 1.99
N ALA A 118 -7.57 -1.39 3.29
CA ALA A 118 -6.34 -0.76 3.78
C ALA A 118 -5.09 -1.62 3.54
N SER A 119 -5.25 -2.94 3.52
CA SER A 119 -4.25 -3.97 3.23
C SER A 119 -3.89 -4.08 1.74
N ALA A 120 -4.71 -3.56 0.83
CA ALA A 120 -4.55 -3.77 -0.61
C ALA A 120 -3.72 -2.67 -1.29
N ILE A 121 -3.10 -3.05 -2.40
CA ILE A 121 -2.47 -2.14 -3.36
C ILE A 121 -3.13 -2.29 -4.71
N ARG A 122 -3.02 -1.25 -5.54
CA ARG A 122 -3.32 -1.31 -6.96
C ARG A 122 -2.04 -1.50 -7.74
N LEU A 123 -2.04 -2.43 -8.68
CA LEU A 123 -0.98 -2.64 -9.67
C LEU A 123 -1.64 -2.61 -11.04
N GLU A 124 -1.65 -1.45 -11.67
CA GLU A 124 -2.28 -1.25 -12.97
C GLU A 124 -1.22 -1.21 -14.06
N ILE A 125 -1.42 -1.99 -15.13
CA ILE A 125 -0.57 -2.01 -16.33
C ILE A 125 -1.41 -1.53 -17.51
N TYR A 126 -1.03 -0.40 -18.10
CA TYR A 126 -1.70 0.19 -19.26
C TYR A 126 -0.97 -0.16 -20.56
N GLY A 127 -1.61 0.07 -21.70
CA GLY A 127 -1.03 -0.20 -23.04
C GLY A 127 -1.32 -1.60 -23.59
N ILE A 128 -2.20 -2.35 -22.93
CA ILE A 128 -2.58 -3.73 -23.29
C ILE A 128 -4.10 -3.90 -23.37
N ASN A 129 -4.54 -4.79 -24.24
CA ASN A 129 -5.95 -5.15 -24.41
C ASN A 129 -6.29 -6.39 -23.55
N TYR A 130 -6.92 -6.17 -22.40
CA TYR A 130 -7.37 -7.23 -21.51
C TYR A 130 -8.60 -8.01 -22.01
N ASN A 131 -9.19 -7.67 -23.16
CA ASN A 131 -10.25 -8.49 -23.76
C ASN A 131 -9.69 -9.67 -24.57
N ASP A 132 -8.40 -9.65 -24.91
CA ASP A 132 -7.70 -10.75 -25.56
C ASP A 132 -6.93 -11.53 -24.48
N GLN A 133 -7.39 -12.74 -24.16
CA GLN A 133 -6.79 -13.58 -23.10
C GLN A 133 -5.72 -14.54 -23.61
N THR A 134 -5.35 -14.48 -24.90
CA THR A 134 -4.40 -15.40 -25.53
C THR A 134 -3.02 -15.34 -24.85
N LEU A 135 -2.63 -16.42 -24.16
CA LEU A 135 -1.39 -16.47 -23.36
C LEU A 135 -0.10 -16.26 -24.16
N SER A 136 -0.08 -16.69 -25.42
CA SER A 136 1.04 -16.48 -26.34
C SER A 136 0.92 -15.18 -27.15
N GLY A 137 -0.15 -14.41 -26.94
CA GLY A 137 -0.42 -13.18 -27.66
C GLY A 137 0.45 -12.01 -27.19
N PRO A 138 0.55 -10.93 -27.99
CA PRO A 138 1.38 -9.78 -27.68
C PRO A 138 0.98 -9.08 -26.36
N ASN A 139 -0.32 -9.10 -26.02
CA ASN A 139 -0.84 -8.52 -24.77
C ASN A 139 -0.36 -9.28 -23.53
N ALA A 140 -0.45 -10.61 -23.56
CA ALA A 140 -0.01 -11.48 -22.48
C ALA A 140 1.50 -11.40 -22.25
N ILE A 141 2.29 -11.33 -23.33
CA ILE A 141 3.74 -11.12 -23.27
C ILE A 141 4.06 -9.74 -22.66
N ALA A 142 3.42 -8.68 -23.14
CA ALA A 142 3.63 -7.33 -22.62
C ALA A 142 3.24 -7.21 -21.14
N PHE A 143 2.13 -7.84 -20.75
CA PHE A 143 1.70 -7.93 -19.36
C PHE A 143 2.76 -8.62 -18.50
N LYS A 144 3.25 -9.80 -18.92
CA LYS A 144 4.26 -10.56 -18.18
C LYS A 144 5.52 -9.72 -17.92
N GLU A 145 6.06 -9.09 -18.96
CA GLU A 145 7.28 -8.29 -18.84
C GLU A 145 7.08 -7.08 -17.92
N SER A 146 5.96 -6.38 -18.08
CA SER A 146 5.60 -5.24 -17.22
C SER A 146 5.36 -5.67 -15.78
N PHE A 147 4.73 -6.82 -15.56
CA PHE A 147 4.50 -7.38 -14.23
C PHE A 147 5.81 -7.75 -13.53
N LEU A 148 6.78 -8.33 -14.26
CA LEU A 148 8.09 -8.65 -13.72
C LEU A 148 8.88 -7.39 -13.35
N GLU A 149 8.74 -6.32 -14.13
CA GLU A 149 9.30 -5.01 -13.79
C GLU A 149 8.64 -4.41 -12.53
N ALA A 150 7.32 -4.51 -12.41
CA ALA A 150 6.59 -4.10 -11.20
C ALA A 150 7.07 -4.90 -9.97
N LYS A 151 7.22 -6.22 -10.12
CA LYS A 151 7.75 -7.11 -9.09
C LYS A 151 9.16 -6.68 -8.67
N ARG A 152 10.05 -6.39 -9.62
CA ARG A 152 11.41 -5.90 -9.34
C ARG A 152 11.40 -4.62 -8.53
N GLN A 153 10.50 -3.67 -8.83
CA GLN A 153 10.38 -2.42 -8.09
C GLN A 153 9.92 -2.62 -6.65
N ILE A 154 8.97 -3.53 -6.43
CA ILE A 154 8.46 -3.90 -5.11
C ILE A 154 9.55 -4.64 -4.30
N ASP A 155 10.15 -5.67 -4.89
CA ASP A 155 11.20 -6.48 -4.27
C ASP A 155 12.43 -5.64 -3.89
N SER A 156 12.82 -4.67 -4.73
CA SER A 156 13.95 -3.76 -4.44
C SER A 156 13.77 -2.88 -3.19
N ARG A 157 12.53 -2.82 -2.67
CA ARG A 157 12.17 -2.08 -1.44
C ARG A 157 11.89 -3.02 -0.26
N GLY A 158 12.16 -4.31 -0.41
CA GLY A 158 12.03 -5.31 0.65
C GLY A 158 10.61 -5.83 0.89
N ALA A 159 9.64 -5.43 0.06
CA ALA A 159 8.32 -6.04 0.05
C ALA A 159 8.30 -7.29 -0.83
N ILE A 160 7.49 -8.28 -0.46
CA ILE A 160 7.35 -9.53 -1.18
C ILE A 160 6.02 -9.53 -1.93
N LEU A 161 6.06 -9.49 -3.27
CA LEU A 161 4.84 -9.33 -4.09
C LEU A 161 3.75 -10.38 -3.83
N LYS A 162 4.12 -11.65 -3.66
CA LYS A 162 3.13 -12.74 -3.41
C LYS A 162 2.39 -12.62 -2.07
N ASN A 163 2.92 -11.80 -1.17
CA ASN A 163 2.32 -11.52 0.14
C ASN A 163 1.46 -10.24 0.11
N LEU A 164 1.31 -9.59 -1.05
CA LEU A 164 0.44 -8.42 -1.22
C LEU A 164 -0.91 -8.83 -1.79
N GLN A 165 -1.97 -8.20 -1.31
CA GLN A 165 -3.28 -8.17 -1.94
C GLN A 165 -3.27 -7.16 -3.07
N ILE A 166 -3.49 -7.63 -4.30
CA ILE A 166 -3.31 -6.82 -5.52
C ILE A 166 -4.65 -6.65 -6.25
N ILE A 167 -4.99 -5.40 -6.53
CA ILE A 167 -6.09 -5.01 -7.41
C ILE A 167 -5.48 -4.58 -8.75
N PHE A 168 -5.83 -5.25 -9.85
CA PHE A 168 -5.24 -5.00 -11.17
C PHE A 168 -5.93 -3.89 -11.97
N GLY A 169 -7.10 -3.43 -11.52
CA GLY A 169 -7.80 -2.31 -12.13
C GLY A 169 -9.23 -2.17 -11.64
N ASN A 170 -9.92 -1.13 -12.12
CA ASN A 170 -11.31 -0.83 -11.74
C ASN A 170 -12.37 -1.68 -12.44
N ARG A 171 -12.02 -2.35 -13.54
CA ARG A 171 -12.98 -3.14 -14.32
C ARG A 171 -12.77 -4.63 -14.07
N GLN A 172 -13.86 -5.35 -13.85
CA GLN A 172 -13.79 -6.77 -13.51
C GLN A 172 -13.05 -7.59 -14.58
N TYR A 173 -13.27 -7.32 -15.87
CA TYR A 173 -12.59 -8.06 -16.94
C TYR A 173 -11.05 -7.85 -16.93
N ILE A 174 -10.57 -6.71 -16.45
CA ILE A 174 -9.13 -6.43 -16.27
C ILE A 174 -8.62 -7.27 -15.10
N GLN A 175 -9.33 -7.24 -13.97
CA GLN A 175 -9.00 -8.05 -12.80
C GLN A 175 -8.94 -9.53 -13.16
N ASP A 176 -9.97 -10.07 -13.80
CA ASP A 176 -10.09 -11.49 -14.14
C ASP A 176 -8.96 -11.93 -15.08
N THR A 177 -8.71 -11.15 -16.14
CA THR A 177 -7.70 -11.48 -17.15
C THR A 177 -6.29 -11.37 -16.57
N ALA A 178 -6.00 -10.33 -15.78
CA ALA A 178 -4.71 -10.19 -15.10
C ALA A 178 -4.48 -11.32 -14.09
N THR A 179 -5.47 -11.65 -13.26
CA THR A 179 -5.41 -12.77 -12.31
C THR A 179 -5.17 -14.09 -13.04
N TYR A 180 -5.86 -14.32 -14.17
CA TYR A 180 -5.64 -15.50 -15.02
C TYR A 180 -4.20 -15.56 -15.51
N TRP A 181 -3.67 -14.49 -16.10
CA TRP A 181 -2.29 -14.45 -16.60
C TRP A 181 -1.25 -14.64 -15.50
N VAL A 182 -1.39 -13.96 -14.36
CA VAL A 182 -0.49 -14.11 -13.21
C VAL A 182 -0.43 -15.56 -12.75
N THR A 183 -1.59 -16.21 -12.66
CA THR A 183 -1.71 -17.61 -12.22
C THR A 183 -1.12 -18.56 -13.25
N THR A 184 -1.54 -18.46 -14.52
CA THR A 184 -1.12 -19.40 -15.56
C THR A 184 0.35 -19.25 -15.95
N MET A 185 0.90 -18.04 -15.89
CA MET A 185 2.32 -17.81 -16.14
C MET A 185 3.18 -17.91 -14.88
N ASN A 186 2.56 -18.19 -13.73
CA ASN A 186 3.24 -18.42 -12.45
C ASN A 186 4.13 -17.24 -12.02
N LEU A 187 3.60 -16.02 -12.10
CA LEU A 187 4.38 -14.78 -11.93
C LEU A 187 4.65 -14.38 -10.47
N LEU A 188 4.05 -15.06 -9.50
CA LEU A 188 4.21 -14.78 -8.07
C LEU A 188 5.29 -15.65 -7.39
N ASN A 189 5.94 -16.55 -8.14
CA ASN A 189 6.97 -17.43 -7.59
C ASN A 189 8.35 -16.77 -7.48
#